data_AF-A0AAN6G7A7-F1
#
_entry.id   AF-A0AAN6G7A7-F1
#
_cell.length_a   1.000
_cell.length_b   1.000
_cell.length_c   1.000
_cell.angle_alpha   90.00
_cell.angle_beta   90.00
_cell.angle_gamma   90.00
#
_symmetry.space_group_name_H-M   'P 1'
#
loop_
_entity.id
_entity.type
_entity.pdbx_description
1 polymer ?
#
loop_
_entity_poly.entity_id
_entity_poly.type
_entity_poly.pdbx_seq_one_letter_code
_entity_poly.pdbx_strand_id
1 'polypeptide(L)'
;MDYAYELLDRGYFPDFVLKPIIRHLNNLRIRSLEHGSHAANFEYKRRFIEALKSSDIAIETDKANEQHYEVDTDFILSTLGPRAKYSCCLYETGKETLAEAENAMLESYCAKANLADGQSVLDLGCGWGSLCLFLAEKYPNSKIRALSNSRTQKVYIDGVAKRKGFANLEVFTGDVRTYEFEDGSFDRILSIEMFEH
;
A
#
# COMPACT_ATOMS: atom_id res chain seq x y z
N MET A 1 -21.29 -2.05 -23.78
CA MET A 1 -20.38 -2.02 -22.62
C MET A 1 -20.89 -1.00 -21.62
N ASP A 2 -21.14 0.24 -22.06
CA ASP A 2 -21.55 1.35 -21.19
C ASP A 2 -22.79 1.09 -20.32
N TYR A 3 -23.86 0.49 -20.85
CA TYR A 3 -25.07 0.19 -20.07
C TYR A 3 -24.84 -0.85 -18.94
N ALA A 4 -23.93 -1.81 -19.15
CA ALA A 4 -23.61 -2.80 -18.13
C ALA A 4 -22.78 -2.18 -17.00
N TYR A 5 -21.86 -1.27 -17.34
CA TYR A 5 -21.12 -0.49 -16.34
C TYR A 5 -22.04 0.45 -15.58
N GLU A 6 -22.99 1.11 -16.24
CA GLU A 6 -23.97 1.97 -15.57
C GLU A 6 -24.84 1.19 -14.56
N LEU A 7 -25.26 -0.03 -14.90
CA LEU A 7 -25.99 -0.90 -13.97
C LEU A 7 -25.10 -1.39 -12.81
N LEU A 8 -23.81 -1.61 -13.05
CA LEU A 8 -22.82 -1.97 -12.04
C LEU A 8 -22.62 -0.83 -11.05
N ASP A 9 -22.40 0.38 -11.54
CA ASP A 9 -22.16 1.58 -10.72
C ASP A 9 -23.39 1.93 -9.85
N ARG A 10 -24.59 1.63 -10.35
CA ARG A 10 -25.85 1.78 -9.60
C ARG A 10 -26.14 0.62 -8.62
N GLY A 11 -25.28 -0.38 -8.56
CA GLY A 11 -25.41 -1.50 -7.62
C GLY A 11 -26.52 -2.51 -7.96
N TYR A 12 -26.96 -2.57 -9.22
CA TYR A 12 -28.06 -3.48 -9.62
C TYR A 12 -27.62 -4.94 -9.78
N PHE A 13 -26.32 -5.22 -9.84
CA PHE A 13 -25.83 -6.59 -9.92
C PHE A 13 -25.61 -7.17 -8.53
N PRO A 14 -26.31 -8.26 -8.17
CA PRO A 14 -26.10 -8.90 -6.89
C PRO A 14 -24.77 -9.67 -6.87
N ASP A 15 -24.18 -9.80 -5.68
CA ASP A 15 -22.88 -10.45 -5.44
C ASP A 15 -22.75 -11.86 -6.05
N PHE A 16 -23.83 -12.65 -6.04
CA PHE A 16 -23.83 -14.00 -6.58
C PHE A 16 -23.73 -14.04 -8.11
N VAL A 17 -23.99 -12.91 -8.80
CA VAL A 17 -23.76 -12.71 -10.23
C VAL A 17 -22.37 -12.11 -10.48
N LEU A 18 -21.97 -11.11 -9.69
CA LEU A 18 -20.68 -10.43 -9.85
C LEU A 18 -19.48 -11.36 -9.61
N LYS A 19 -19.50 -12.15 -8.53
CA LYS A 19 -18.36 -12.98 -8.15
C LYS A 19 -18.00 -14.02 -9.23
N PRO A 20 -18.94 -14.76 -9.85
CA PRO A 20 -18.64 -15.63 -10.98
C PRO A 20 -18.04 -14.90 -12.19
N ILE A 21 -18.54 -13.70 -12.53
CA ILE A 21 -18.02 -12.90 -13.65
C ILE A 21 -16.57 -12.49 -13.37
N ILE A 22 -16.27 -11.96 -12.18
CA ILE A 22 -14.91 -11.59 -11.79
C ILE A 22 -13.97 -12.81 -11.86
N ARG A 23 -14.40 -13.98 -11.36
CA ARG A 23 -13.62 -15.22 -11.47
C ARG A 23 -13.36 -15.63 -12.92
N HIS A 24 -14.35 -15.45 -13.80
CA HIS A 24 -14.19 -15.73 -15.22
C HIS A 24 -13.14 -14.81 -15.86
N LEU A 25 -13.21 -13.50 -15.61
CA LEU A 25 -12.24 -12.53 -16.11
C LEU A 25 -10.82 -12.82 -15.59
N ASN A 26 -10.68 -13.17 -14.31
CA ASN A 26 -9.40 -13.59 -13.74
C ASN A 26 -8.86 -14.85 -14.43
N ASN A 27 -9.71 -15.84 -14.73
CA ASN A 27 -9.30 -17.03 -15.47
C ASN A 27 -8.88 -16.73 -16.91
N LEU A 28 -9.56 -15.80 -17.59
CA LEU A 28 -9.11 -15.32 -18.91
C LEU A 28 -7.73 -14.68 -18.80
N ARG A 29 -7.47 -13.89 -17.75
CA ARG A 29 -6.16 -13.29 -17.52
C ARG A 29 -5.09 -14.35 -17.28
N ILE A 30 -5.35 -15.34 -16.43
CA ILE A 30 -4.42 -16.46 -16.17
C ILE A 30 -4.09 -17.20 -17.47
N ARG A 31 -5.10 -17.56 -18.26
CA ARG A 31 -4.89 -18.22 -19.56
C ARG A 31 -4.10 -17.37 -20.54
N SER A 32 -4.28 -16.05 -20.53
CA SER A 32 -3.51 -15.14 -21.39
C SER A 32 -2.01 -15.08 -21.04
N LEU A 33 -1.63 -15.53 -19.84
CA LEU A 33 -0.25 -15.59 -19.36
C LEU A 33 0.41 -16.97 -19.59
N GLU A 34 -0.34 -17.95 -20.09
CA GLU A 34 0.17 -19.29 -20.39
C GLU A 34 0.65 -19.37 -21.85
N HIS A 35 1.97 -19.45 -22.03
CA HIS A 35 2.61 -19.54 -23.35
C HIS A 35 2.98 -20.98 -23.75
N GLY A 36 2.28 -21.98 -23.18
CA GLY A 36 2.36 -23.40 -23.56
C GLY A 36 3.60 -24.17 -23.08
N SER A 37 4.71 -23.49 -22.76
CA SER A 37 5.92 -24.14 -22.19
C SER A 37 6.59 -23.28 -21.13
N HIS A 38 7.39 -23.91 -20.27
CA HIS A 38 8.18 -23.18 -19.27
C HIS A 38 9.15 -22.18 -19.92
N ALA A 39 9.80 -22.57 -21.02
CA ALA A 39 10.73 -21.70 -21.75
C ALA A 39 10.04 -20.46 -22.32
N ALA A 40 8.86 -20.62 -22.93
CA ALA A 40 8.10 -19.50 -23.48
C ALA A 40 7.57 -18.57 -22.37
N ASN A 41 7.10 -19.12 -21.24
CA ASN A 41 6.70 -18.32 -20.07
C ASN A 41 7.88 -17.52 -19.50
N PHE A 42 9.05 -18.14 -19.42
CA PHE A 42 10.27 -17.47 -18.97
C PHE A 42 10.66 -16.32 -19.92
N GLU A 43 10.63 -16.56 -21.23
CA GLU A 43 10.95 -15.53 -22.23
C GLU A 43 9.97 -14.35 -22.16
N TYR A 44 8.66 -14.62 -22.04
CA TYR A 44 7.65 -13.57 -21.87
C TYR A 44 7.93 -12.72 -20.62
N LYS A 45 8.19 -13.37 -19.47
CA LYS A 45 8.53 -12.66 -18.22
C LYS A 45 9.83 -11.85 -18.37
N ARG A 46 10.85 -12.37 -19.05
CA ARG A 46 12.10 -11.65 -19.29
C ARG A 46 11.88 -10.42 -20.17
N ARG A 47 11.08 -10.53 -21.23
CA ARG A 47 10.71 -9.38 -22.07
C ARG A 47 10.01 -8.28 -21.26
N PHE A 48 9.09 -8.66 -20.38
CA PHE A 48 8.44 -7.71 -19.49
C PHE A 48 9.44 -7.02 -18.54
N ILE A 49 10.34 -7.77 -17.91
CA ILE A 49 11.39 -7.21 -17.04
C ILE A 49 12.32 -6.25 -17.81
N GLU A 50 12.76 -6.63 -19.01
CA GLU A 50 13.61 -5.75 -19.80
C GLU A 50 12.89 -4.48 -20.24
N ALA A 51 11.59 -4.55 -20.55
CA ALA A 51 10.79 -3.36 -20.80
C ALA A 51 10.75 -2.43 -19.58
N LEU A 52 10.49 -2.98 -18.37
CA LEU A 52 10.43 -2.20 -17.12
C LEU A 52 11.74 -1.47 -16.81
N LYS A 53 12.90 -2.05 -17.11
CA LYS A 53 14.21 -1.41 -16.88
C LYS A 53 14.43 -0.14 -17.71
N SER A 54 13.76 -0.05 -18.85
CA SER A 54 13.84 1.12 -19.74
C SER A 54 12.66 2.08 -19.58
N SER A 55 11.70 1.75 -18.73
CA SER A 55 10.54 2.60 -18.43
C SER A 55 10.91 3.68 -17.40
N ASP A 56 10.11 4.74 -17.35
CA ASP A 56 10.13 5.69 -16.25
C ASP A 56 9.75 5.00 -14.93
N ILE A 57 10.22 5.56 -13.80
CA ILE A 57 9.98 5.02 -12.46
C ILE A 57 8.48 4.90 -12.14
N ALA A 58 7.67 5.89 -12.56
CA ALA A 58 6.21 5.83 -12.49
C ALA A 58 5.59 6.65 -13.63
N ILE A 59 4.55 6.11 -14.25
CA ILE A 59 3.84 6.65 -15.42
C ILE A 59 2.39 6.97 -15.01
N GLU A 60 1.80 8.07 -15.46
CA GLU A 60 0.41 8.47 -15.13
C GLU A 60 0.15 8.79 -13.63
N THR A 61 1.11 9.41 -12.93
CA THR A 61 0.97 9.73 -11.49
C THR A 61 -0.24 10.62 -11.15
N ASP A 62 -0.65 11.49 -12.07
CA ASP A 62 -1.75 12.43 -11.83
C ASP A 62 -3.10 11.71 -11.74
N LYS A 63 -3.33 10.65 -12.53
CA LYS A 63 -4.56 9.85 -12.46
C LYS A 63 -4.64 8.97 -11.22
N ALA A 64 -3.52 8.40 -10.78
CA ALA A 64 -3.46 7.67 -9.51
C ALA A 64 -3.73 8.62 -8.33
N ASN A 65 -3.21 9.85 -8.41
CA ASN A 65 -3.47 10.92 -7.45
C ASN A 65 -4.96 11.33 -7.44
N GLU A 66 -5.58 11.52 -8.61
CA GLU A 66 -7.00 11.87 -8.74
C GLU A 66 -7.93 10.73 -8.27
N GLN A 67 -7.66 9.47 -8.64
CA GLN A 67 -8.55 8.33 -8.36
C GLN A 67 -8.51 7.86 -6.89
N HIS A 68 -7.42 8.06 -6.17
CA HIS A 68 -7.25 7.58 -4.79
C HIS A 68 -7.14 8.68 -3.72
N TYR A 69 -6.82 9.93 -4.07
CA TYR A 69 -6.52 10.99 -3.09
C TYR A 69 -7.46 12.21 -3.16
N GLU A 70 -8.41 12.25 -4.12
CA GLU A 70 -9.56 13.16 -4.05
C GLU A 70 -10.72 12.61 -3.19
N VAL A 71 -10.63 11.34 -2.79
CA VAL A 71 -11.59 10.75 -1.85
C VAL A 71 -11.27 11.22 -0.44
N ASP A 72 -12.29 11.71 0.27
CA ASP A 72 -12.15 12.26 1.61
C ASP A 72 -11.53 11.25 2.58
N THR A 73 -10.55 11.70 3.37
CA THR A 73 -9.85 10.85 4.36
C THR A 73 -10.82 10.18 5.32
N ASP A 74 -11.87 10.89 5.78
CA ASP A 74 -12.83 10.33 6.73
C ASP A 74 -13.63 9.19 6.09
N PHE A 75 -13.95 9.29 4.80
CA PHE A 75 -14.58 8.19 4.07
C PHE A 75 -13.66 6.98 4.00
N ILE A 76 -12.40 7.14 3.59
CA ILE A 76 -11.48 6.00 3.51
C ILE A 76 -11.33 5.36 4.89
N LEU A 77 -11.10 6.14 5.94
CA LEU A 77 -10.96 5.63 7.31
C LEU A 77 -12.21 4.90 7.79
N SER A 78 -13.42 5.28 7.33
CA SER A 78 -14.65 4.56 7.68
C SER A 78 -14.71 3.11 7.14
N THR A 79 -13.90 2.80 6.12
CA THR A 79 -13.83 1.48 5.48
C THR A 79 -12.69 0.60 6.01
N LEU A 80 -11.77 1.17 6.80
CA LEU A 80 -10.56 0.50 7.26
C LEU A 80 -10.64 0.07 8.73
N GLY A 81 -9.69 -0.77 9.14
CA GLY A 81 -9.54 -1.14 10.53
C GLY A 81 -8.90 -0.02 11.37
N PRO A 82 -8.75 -0.24 12.69
CA PRO A 82 -8.25 0.77 13.62
C PRO A 82 -6.84 1.28 13.34
N ARG A 83 -6.02 0.52 12.59
CA ARG A 83 -4.68 0.96 12.16
C ARG A 83 -4.71 1.76 10.86
N ALA A 84 -5.87 1.96 10.25
CA ALA A 84 -6.00 2.61 8.94
C ALA A 84 -5.13 1.94 7.86
N LYS A 85 -5.04 0.60 7.89
CA LYS A 85 -4.16 -0.16 6.98
C LYS A 85 -4.84 -0.33 5.63
N TYR A 86 -4.45 0.48 4.66
CA TYR A 86 -4.85 0.34 3.25
C TYR A 86 -3.88 -0.57 2.49
N SER A 87 -3.76 -1.82 2.93
CA SER A 87 -2.94 -2.88 2.30
C SER A 87 -3.27 -4.23 2.94
N CYS A 88 -2.77 -5.33 2.38
CA CYS A 88 -3.12 -6.70 2.80
C CYS A 88 -2.92 -6.95 4.30
N CYS A 89 -3.91 -7.51 5.01
CA CYS A 89 -3.81 -7.93 6.41
C CYS A 89 -3.39 -9.40 6.55
N LEU A 90 -2.96 -9.82 7.75
CA LEU A 90 -2.52 -11.19 8.00
C LEU A 90 -3.54 -11.93 8.86
N TYR A 91 -4.21 -12.92 8.28
CA TYR A 91 -5.14 -13.81 8.97
C TYR A 91 -4.49 -15.19 9.11
N GLU A 92 -3.79 -15.44 10.21
CA GLU A 92 -3.02 -16.68 10.40
C GLU A 92 -3.93 -17.93 10.47
N THR A 93 -5.09 -17.79 11.12
CA THR A 93 -6.08 -18.85 11.30
C THR A 93 -7.35 -18.63 10.49
N GLY A 94 -7.56 -17.41 9.95
CA GLY A 94 -8.78 -17.02 9.27
C GLY A 94 -9.93 -16.64 10.20
N LYS A 95 -9.67 -16.54 11.51
CA LYS A 95 -10.66 -16.20 12.55
C LYS A 95 -10.39 -14.86 13.22
N GLU A 96 -9.28 -14.22 12.88
CA GLU A 96 -8.90 -12.91 13.38
C GLU A 96 -9.95 -11.87 12.96
N THR A 97 -10.23 -10.93 13.85
CA THR A 97 -10.89 -9.67 13.51
C THR A 97 -9.98 -8.85 12.59
N LEU A 98 -10.53 -7.88 11.87
CA LEU A 98 -9.72 -6.97 11.04
C LEU A 98 -8.62 -6.27 11.87
N ALA A 99 -8.94 -5.83 13.09
CA ALA A 99 -7.98 -5.19 13.98
C ALA A 99 -6.82 -6.12 14.38
N GLU A 100 -7.11 -7.39 14.67
CA GLU A 100 -6.08 -8.40 14.96
C GLU A 100 -5.22 -8.65 13.71
N ALA A 101 -5.84 -8.78 12.54
CA ALA A 101 -5.15 -9.05 11.29
C ALA A 101 -4.26 -7.89 10.81
N GLU A 102 -4.67 -6.64 11.05
CA GLU A 102 -3.83 -5.46 10.82
C GLU A 102 -2.57 -5.50 11.70
N ASN A 103 -2.73 -5.73 13.00
CA ASN A 103 -1.60 -5.80 13.94
C ASN A 103 -0.69 -6.99 13.61
N ALA A 104 -1.24 -8.17 13.31
CA ALA A 104 -0.46 -9.35 12.95
C ALA A 104 0.41 -9.10 11.71
N MET A 105 -0.12 -8.38 10.70
CA MET A 105 0.67 -8.03 9.53
C MET A 105 1.78 -7.02 9.85
N LEU A 106 1.48 -5.98 10.63
CA LEU A 106 2.48 -4.97 11.03
C LEU A 106 3.60 -5.61 11.86
N GLU A 107 3.26 -6.53 12.76
CA GLU A 107 4.22 -7.34 13.50
C GLU A 107 5.09 -8.21 12.59
N SER A 108 4.48 -8.81 11.56
CA SER A 108 5.20 -9.58 10.55
C SER A 108 6.24 -8.72 9.81
N TYR A 109 5.91 -7.47 9.49
CA TYR A 109 6.86 -6.53 8.88
C TYR A 109 8.04 -6.25 9.81
N CYS A 110 7.78 -5.95 11.09
CA CYS A 110 8.83 -5.72 12.08
C CYS A 110 9.78 -6.91 12.20
N ALA A 111 9.26 -8.13 12.26
CA ALA A 111 10.06 -9.34 12.35
C ALA A 111 10.89 -9.58 11.07
N LYS A 112 10.26 -9.50 9.90
CA LYS A 112 10.93 -9.75 8.61
C LYS A 112 11.99 -8.70 8.26
N ALA A 113 11.75 -7.44 8.61
CA ALA A 113 12.70 -6.35 8.43
C ALA A 113 13.74 -6.26 9.55
N ASN A 114 13.68 -7.15 10.56
CA ASN A 114 14.55 -7.14 11.73
C ASN A 114 14.63 -5.73 12.37
N LEU A 115 13.45 -5.18 12.66
CA LEU A 115 13.30 -3.88 13.30
C LEU A 115 13.60 -3.98 14.79
N ALA A 116 14.35 -3.01 15.27
CA ALA A 116 14.73 -2.88 16.67
C ALA A 116 14.62 -1.42 17.11
N ASP A 117 14.39 -1.21 18.40
CA ASP A 117 14.34 0.14 18.95
C ASP A 117 15.70 0.85 18.82
N GLY A 118 15.68 2.16 18.59
CA GLY A 118 16.86 2.98 18.33
C GLY A 118 17.28 3.08 16.84
N GLN A 119 16.53 2.48 15.91
CA GLN A 119 16.83 2.55 14.47
C GLN A 119 16.27 3.82 13.81
N SER A 120 16.89 4.25 12.72
CA SER A 120 16.30 5.22 11.79
C SER A 120 15.56 4.47 10.68
N VAL A 121 14.24 4.66 10.58
CA VAL A 121 13.37 3.88 9.69
C VAL A 121 12.57 4.79 8.76
N LEU A 122 12.56 4.47 7.46
CA LEU A 122 11.70 5.12 6.46
C LEU A 122 10.50 4.23 6.10
N ASP A 123 9.30 4.80 6.17
CA ASP A 123 8.06 4.28 5.59
C ASP A 123 7.76 5.01 4.27
N LEU A 124 8.10 4.38 3.15
CA LEU A 124 8.02 4.94 1.80
C LEU A 124 6.67 4.60 1.17
N GLY A 125 5.83 5.61 0.93
CA GLY A 125 4.45 5.39 0.50
C GLY A 125 3.53 5.07 1.69
N CYS A 126 3.58 5.88 2.75
CA CYS A 126 3.03 5.52 4.06
C CYS A 126 1.49 5.45 4.17
N GLY A 127 0.75 5.82 3.12
CA GLY A 127 -0.72 5.88 3.15
C GLY A 127 -1.25 6.74 4.30
N TRP A 128 -2.26 6.25 5.02
CA TRP A 128 -2.77 6.88 6.26
C TRP A 128 -1.92 6.56 7.51
N GLY A 129 -0.69 6.07 7.34
CA GLY A 129 0.31 5.94 8.39
C GLY A 129 0.18 4.69 9.26
N SER A 130 -0.45 3.63 8.75
CA SER A 130 -0.63 2.38 9.51
C SER A 130 0.68 1.83 10.05
N LEU A 131 1.75 1.88 9.24
CA LEU A 131 3.08 1.40 9.63
C LEU A 131 3.82 2.46 10.44
N CYS A 132 4.01 3.68 9.94
CA CYS A 132 4.78 4.69 10.67
C CYS A 132 4.24 5.01 12.08
N LEU A 133 2.91 5.05 12.28
CA LEU A 133 2.32 5.26 13.60
C LEU A 133 2.50 4.05 14.51
N PHE A 134 2.43 2.84 13.96
CA PHE A 134 2.69 1.60 14.70
C PHE A 134 4.16 1.53 15.16
N LEU A 135 5.10 1.89 14.29
CA LEU A 135 6.53 1.92 14.63
C LEU A 135 6.83 3.00 15.67
N ALA A 136 6.24 4.19 15.53
CA ALA A 136 6.41 5.28 16.50
C ALA A 136 5.95 4.87 17.91
N GLU A 137 4.83 4.15 18.01
CA GLU A 137 4.29 3.59 19.25
C GLU A 137 5.18 2.49 19.83
N LYS A 138 5.63 1.55 18.99
CA LYS A 138 6.35 0.34 19.41
C LYS A 138 7.82 0.59 19.74
N TYR A 139 8.45 1.57 19.08
CA TYR A 139 9.88 1.82 19.14
C TYR A 139 10.16 3.31 19.49
N PRO A 140 9.98 3.70 20.76
CA PRO A 140 10.02 5.11 21.17
C PRO A 140 11.41 5.75 21.01
N ASN A 141 12.49 4.97 20.95
CA ASN A 141 13.84 5.49 20.75
C ASN A 141 14.27 5.52 19.27
N SER A 142 13.45 4.97 18.37
CA SER A 142 13.70 4.98 16.93
C SER A 142 13.34 6.32 16.29
N LYS A 143 14.02 6.71 15.21
CA LYS A 143 13.65 7.87 14.40
C LYS A 143 12.83 7.39 13.19
N ILE A 144 11.53 7.62 13.21
CA ILE A 144 10.62 7.20 12.14
C ILE A 144 10.39 8.38 11.20
N ARG A 145 10.66 8.17 9.91
CA ARG A 145 10.30 9.11 8.84
C ARG A 145 9.31 8.43 7.90
N ALA A 146 8.35 9.18 7.40
CA ALA A 146 7.35 8.68 6.47
C ALA A 146 7.22 9.61 5.26
N LEU A 147 7.10 9.06 4.06
CA LEU A 147 6.87 9.83 2.84
C LEU A 147 5.50 9.46 2.25
N SER A 148 4.68 10.47 2.00
CA SER A 148 3.44 10.36 1.23
C SER A 148 3.42 11.40 0.13
N ASN A 149 2.82 11.08 -1.02
CA ASN A 149 2.49 12.05 -2.06
C ASN A 149 1.26 12.90 -1.70
N SER A 150 0.51 12.55 -0.65
CA SER A 150 -0.74 13.21 -0.26
C SER A 150 -0.62 14.08 0.97
N ARG A 151 -1.09 15.33 0.81
CA ARG A 151 -1.20 16.29 1.90
C ARG A 151 -2.24 15.87 2.95
N THR A 152 -3.35 15.28 2.55
CA THR A 152 -4.45 14.90 3.47
C THR A 152 -4.04 13.72 4.36
N GLN A 153 -3.26 12.78 3.82
CA GLN A 153 -2.64 11.70 4.58
C GLN A 153 -1.68 12.24 5.64
N LYS A 154 -0.79 13.18 5.26
CA LYS A 154 0.10 13.84 6.24
C LYS A 154 -0.67 14.52 7.37
N VAL A 155 -1.71 15.30 7.04
CA VAL A 155 -2.53 15.99 8.05
C VAL A 155 -3.16 15.01 9.04
N TYR A 156 -3.66 13.86 8.55
CA TYR A 156 -4.19 12.81 9.41
C TYR A 156 -3.13 12.24 10.35
N ILE A 157 -1.98 11.85 9.81
CA ILE A 157 -0.89 11.22 10.58
C ILE A 157 -0.34 12.19 11.64
N ASP A 158 -0.07 13.45 11.27
CA ASP A 158 0.39 14.48 12.20
C ASP A 158 -0.63 14.69 13.33
N GLY A 159 -1.93 14.66 13.00
CA GLY A 159 -3.01 14.74 13.97
C GLY A 159 -3.02 13.56 14.95
N VAL A 160 -2.82 12.33 14.48
CA VAL A 160 -2.72 11.14 15.35
C VAL A 160 -1.46 11.21 16.21
N ALA A 161 -0.31 11.51 15.62
CA ALA A 161 0.97 11.63 16.32
C ALA A 161 0.90 12.66 17.44
N LYS A 162 0.32 13.84 17.18
CA LYS A 162 0.09 14.88 18.20
C LYS A 162 -0.82 14.40 19.33
N ARG A 163 -1.92 13.71 19.02
CA ARG A 163 -2.85 13.18 20.04
C ARG A 163 -2.21 12.10 20.91
N LYS A 164 -1.35 11.26 20.33
CA LYS A 164 -0.64 10.20 21.05
C LYS A 164 0.68 10.66 21.70
N GLY A 165 1.13 11.88 21.43
CA GLY A 165 2.37 12.43 21.97
C GLY A 165 3.65 11.84 21.35
N PHE A 166 3.58 11.36 20.11
CA PHE A 166 4.74 10.81 19.41
C PHE A 166 5.68 11.94 18.97
N ALA A 167 6.87 11.99 19.56
CA ALA A 167 7.93 12.94 19.23
C ALA A 167 8.98 12.36 18.27
N ASN A 168 8.87 11.08 17.95
CA ASN A 168 9.84 10.30 17.19
C ASN A 168 9.40 10.01 15.73
N LEU A 169 8.34 10.66 15.26
CA LEU A 169 7.79 10.52 13.92
C LEU A 169 7.81 11.85 13.16
N GLU A 170 8.35 11.83 11.94
CA GLU A 170 8.35 12.96 11.02
C GLU A 170 7.77 12.55 9.66
N VAL A 171 6.70 13.22 9.21
CA VAL A 171 6.02 12.91 7.94
C VAL A 171 6.34 13.97 6.90
N PHE A 172 6.73 13.54 5.70
CA PHE A 172 7.03 14.38 4.55
C PHE A 172 5.96 14.22 3.48
N THR A 173 5.65 15.31 2.79
CA THR A 173 4.84 15.28 1.57
C THR A 173 5.75 15.49 0.36
N GLY A 174 5.79 14.52 -0.56
CA GLY A 174 6.65 14.58 -1.73
C GLY A 174 6.47 13.42 -2.69
N ASP A 175 6.96 13.60 -3.93
CA ASP A 175 6.96 12.59 -4.97
C ASP A 175 8.21 11.69 -4.84
N VAL A 176 8.01 10.38 -4.69
CA VAL A 176 9.09 9.39 -4.55
C VAL A 176 10.09 9.41 -5.72
N ARG A 177 9.69 9.86 -6.91
CA ARG A 177 10.58 9.95 -8.08
C ARG A 177 11.68 11.00 -7.93
N THR A 178 11.43 12.03 -7.13
CA THR A 178 12.28 13.22 -7.05
C THR A 178 12.65 13.62 -5.63
N TYR A 179 12.00 13.03 -4.63
CA TYR A 179 12.25 13.35 -3.24
C TYR A 179 13.54 12.67 -2.77
N GLU A 180 14.54 13.49 -2.48
CA GLU A 180 15.85 13.03 -2.04
C GLU A 180 15.96 13.05 -0.50
N PHE A 181 16.53 11.98 0.05
CA PHE A 181 16.98 11.93 1.43
C PHE A 181 18.51 11.91 1.45
N GLU A 182 19.12 12.36 2.55
CA GLU A 182 20.58 12.30 2.68
C GLU A 182 21.06 10.84 2.70
N ASP A 183 22.15 10.55 1.98
CA ASP A 183 22.76 9.22 1.97
C ASP A 183 23.08 8.73 3.38
N GLY A 184 22.71 7.49 3.67
CA GLY A 184 22.92 6.89 5.00
C GLY A 184 21.93 7.34 6.08
N SER A 185 20.84 8.03 5.72
CA SER A 185 19.81 8.48 6.68
C SER A 185 19.07 7.37 7.43
N PHE A 186 19.12 6.12 6.95
CA PHE A 186 18.22 5.05 7.40
C PHE A 186 18.95 3.72 7.62
N ASP A 187 18.64 3.07 8.74
CA ASP A 187 19.00 1.67 8.98
C ASP A 187 18.06 0.73 8.22
N ARG A 188 16.81 1.14 8.01
CA ARG A 188 15.74 0.35 7.38
C ARG A 188 14.84 1.23 6.52
N ILE A 189 14.46 0.72 5.36
CA ILE A 189 13.45 1.32 4.48
C ILE A 189 12.39 0.25 4.23
N LEU A 190 11.13 0.58 4.50
CA LEU A 190 9.98 -0.25 4.20
C LEU A 190 9.14 0.46 3.14
N SER A 191 8.68 -0.32 2.16
CA SER A 191 7.76 0.12 1.11
C SER A 191 6.68 -0.95 1.00
N ILE A 192 5.45 -0.61 1.41
CA ILE A 192 4.34 -1.56 1.49
C ILE A 192 3.38 -1.26 0.34
N GLU A 193 3.31 -2.16 -0.65
CA GLU A 193 2.38 -2.08 -1.79
C GLU A 193 2.46 -0.75 -2.58
N MET A 194 3.67 -0.19 -2.72
CA MET A 194 3.91 1.06 -3.47
C MET A 194 4.43 0.82 -4.90
N PHE A 195 5.15 -0.28 -5.15
CA PHE A 195 5.85 -0.52 -6.43
C PHE A 195 4.91 -0.92 -7.58
N GLU A 196 3.66 -1.19 -7.24
CA GLU A 196 2.57 -1.48 -8.16
C GLU A 196 2.10 -0.24 -8.94
N HIS A 197 2.50 0.97 -8.50
CA HIS A 197 2.20 2.28 -9.10
C HIS A 197 3.37 2.82 -9.91
#